data_AF-F4SYC5-F1
#
_entry.id   AF-F4SYC5-F1
#
_cell.length_a   1.000
_cell.length_b   1.000
_cell.length_c   1.000
_cell.angle_alpha   90.00
_cell.angle_beta   90.00
_cell.angle_gamma   90.00
#
_symmetry.space_group_name_H-M   'P 1'
#
loop_
_entity.id
_entity.type
_entity.pdbx_description
1 polymer ?
#
loop_
_entity_poly.entity_id
_entity_poly.type
_entity_poly.pdbx_seq_one_letter_code
_entity_poly.pdbx_strand_id
1 'polypeptide(L)'
;MVMRPGKERGGLKLAKKDNSLGVAWGLQRVTLDLGKALALTVPSGSQQTADFDAILDGAGGVSLDAGSGTLVFGNVSNSYSGPTDLKSGTLALAVSHALGNTSALTLAENTVLDVQGSTQSAGTLNTATGSRINLGGGKLTLTAGGQIDGAITGVGTLNFSGGTTQLTSSGNELMAQIRIAGSADVELLAGDSLGSGAVCSGQVILATVLQ
;
A
#
# COMPACT_ATOMS: atom_id res chain seq x y z
N MET A 1 44.32 -46.36 -33.21
CA MET A 1 43.11 -45.60 -33.61
C MET A 1 42.28 -45.39 -32.36
N VAL A 2 42.39 -44.21 -31.73
CA VAL A 2 41.72 -43.92 -30.44
C VAL A 2 40.39 -43.23 -30.74
N MET A 3 39.27 -43.91 -30.47
CA MET A 3 37.96 -43.26 -30.41
C MET A 3 37.86 -42.45 -29.12
N ARG A 4 37.38 -41.20 -29.22
CA ARG A 4 36.97 -40.38 -28.07
C ARG A 4 35.45 -40.21 -28.11
N PRO A 5 34.70 -40.49 -27.02
CA PRO A 5 33.26 -40.20 -26.97
C PRO A 5 33.04 -38.69 -26.84
N GLY A 6 32.21 -38.13 -27.72
CA GLY A 6 31.74 -36.75 -27.59
C GLY A 6 30.77 -36.62 -26.42
N LYS A 7 31.02 -35.67 -25.50
CA LYS A 7 30.07 -35.28 -24.48
C LYS A 7 28.85 -34.62 -25.14
N GLU A 8 27.71 -35.31 -25.19
CA GLU A 8 26.44 -34.63 -25.40
C GLU A 8 26.10 -33.86 -24.13
N ARG A 9 26.34 -32.55 -24.14
CA ARG A 9 25.84 -31.64 -23.12
C ARG A 9 24.34 -31.50 -23.36
N GLY A 10 23.52 -32.00 -22.42
CA GLY A 10 22.08 -31.77 -22.41
C GLY A 10 21.77 -30.28 -22.32
N GLY A 11 21.63 -29.63 -23.47
CA GLY A 11 21.05 -28.29 -23.57
C GLY A 11 19.54 -28.38 -23.70
N LEU A 12 18.85 -27.31 -23.31
CA LEU A 12 17.43 -27.10 -23.54
C LEU A 12 17.14 -27.27 -25.04
N LYS A 13 16.49 -28.37 -25.44
CA LYS A 13 16.08 -28.59 -26.83
C LYS A 13 14.80 -27.82 -27.09
N LEU A 14 14.93 -26.69 -27.76
CA LEU A 14 13.82 -25.86 -28.22
C LEU A 14 13.38 -26.38 -29.59
N ALA A 15 12.30 -27.16 -29.63
CA ALA A 15 11.73 -27.63 -30.89
C ALA A 15 10.64 -26.66 -31.35
N LYS A 16 10.83 -26.09 -32.53
CA LYS A 16 9.91 -25.15 -33.16
C LYS A 16 8.76 -25.93 -33.79
N LYS A 17 7.55 -25.83 -33.22
CA LYS A 17 6.31 -26.24 -33.91
C LYS A 17 5.66 -25.06 -34.63
N ASP A 18 5.83 -23.85 -34.08
CA ASP A 18 5.39 -22.57 -34.63
C ASP A 18 6.49 -21.50 -34.52
N ASN A 19 6.38 -20.42 -35.28
CA ASN A 19 7.46 -19.44 -35.50
C ASN A 19 7.83 -18.52 -34.32
N SER A 20 7.48 -18.86 -33.08
CA SER A 20 7.78 -18.06 -31.90
C SER A 20 8.30 -18.91 -30.73
N LEU A 21 9.26 -18.35 -30.00
CA LEU A 21 9.68 -18.82 -28.68
C LEU A 21 9.58 -17.64 -27.72
N GLY A 22 8.55 -17.66 -26.87
CA GLY A 22 8.42 -16.70 -25.78
C GLY A 22 9.12 -17.24 -24.53
N VAL A 23 10.14 -16.53 -24.04
CA VAL A 23 10.74 -16.80 -22.74
C VAL A 23 10.40 -15.60 -21.86
N ALA A 24 9.52 -15.77 -20.87
CA ALA A 24 9.18 -14.73 -19.90
C ALA A 24 10.01 -14.93 -18.64
N TRP A 25 10.88 -13.97 -18.32
CA TRP A 25 11.65 -13.92 -17.07
C TRP A 25 11.23 -12.67 -16.30
N GLY A 26 11.02 -12.83 -14.99
CA GLY A 26 10.63 -11.73 -14.10
C GLY A 26 10.76 -12.16 -12.65
N LEU A 27 11.00 -11.19 -11.77
CA LEU A 27 11.06 -11.43 -10.33
C LEU A 27 9.69 -11.93 -9.86
N GLN A 28 9.64 -13.17 -9.35
CA GLN A 28 8.39 -13.79 -8.92
C GLN A 28 8.08 -13.51 -7.44
N ARG A 29 9.13 -13.39 -6.61
CA ARG A 29 9.01 -13.27 -5.16
C ARG A 29 10.22 -12.58 -4.56
N VAL A 30 9.99 -11.81 -3.50
CA VAL A 30 11.00 -11.32 -2.56
C VAL A 30 10.55 -11.65 -1.15
N THR A 31 11.39 -12.38 -0.41
CA THR A 31 11.19 -12.62 1.02
C THR A 31 11.96 -11.60 1.83
N LEU A 32 11.24 -10.90 2.71
CA LEU A 32 11.75 -9.79 3.50
C LEU A 32 12.14 -10.27 4.90
N ASP A 33 13.42 -10.15 5.23
CA ASP A 33 13.93 -10.52 6.55
C ASP A 33 13.52 -9.50 7.62
N LEU A 34 13.27 -10.00 8.83
CA LEU A 34 12.91 -9.15 9.98
C LEU A 34 13.95 -8.04 10.21
N GLY A 35 13.48 -6.80 10.39
CA GLY A 35 14.33 -5.63 10.59
C GLY A 35 15.06 -5.15 9.33
N LYS A 36 14.80 -5.74 8.16
CA LYS A 36 15.23 -5.23 6.85
C LYS A 36 14.05 -4.59 6.14
N ALA A 37 14.37 -3.72 5.17
CA ALA A 37 13.38 -3.15 4.28
C ALA A 37 13.83 -3.28 2.83
N LEU A 38 12.92 -3.71 1.94
CA LEU A 38 13.14 -3.61 0.50
C LEU A 38 12.95 -2.15 0.08
N ALA A 39 13.98 -1.54 -0.48
CA ALA A 39 13.89 -0.20 -1.06
C ALA A 39 13.47 -0.30 -2.54
N LEU A 40 12.35 0.31 -2.88
CA LEU A 40 11.90 0.49 -4.26
C LEU A 40 11.95 1.98 -4.59
N THR A 41 12.76 2.33 -5.59
CA THR A 41 12.92 3.71 -6.05
C THR A 41 12.56 3.79 -7.52
N VAL A 42 11.64 4.69 -7.85
CA VAL A 42 11.37 5.06 -9.25
C VAL A 42 12.39 6.15 -9.63
N PRO A 43 13.19 5.94 -10.69
CA PRO A 43 14.18 6.93 -11.10
C PRO A 43 13.55 8.29 -11.37
N SER A 44 14.22 9.36 -10.95
CA SER A 44 13.77 10.73 -11.18
C SER A 44 13.74 11.07 -12.69
N GLY A 45 12.60 11.58 -13.15
CA GLY A 45 12.28 11.85 -14.55
C GLY A 45 10.76 11.96 -14.71
N SER A 46 10.27 12.59 -15.78
CA SER A 46 8.83 12.85 -16.05
C SER A 46 7.90 11.72 -15.60
N GLN A 47 6.79 12.03 -14.90
CA GLN A 47 5.76 11.10 -14.37
C GLN A 47 5.87 9.66 -14.89
N GLN A 48 6.69 8.84 -14.23
CA GLN A 48 6.86 7.44 -14.60
C GLN A 48 5.93 6.57 -13.75
N THR A 49 5.34 5.55 -14.38
CA THR A 49 4.63 4.48 -13.67
C THR A 49 5.54 3.26 -13.65
N ALA A 50 5.76 2.69 -12.48
CA ALA A 50 6.52 1.45 -12.30
C ALA A 50 5.61 0.40 -11.66
N ASP A 51 5.48 -0.74 -12.32
CA ASP A 51 4.70 -1.87 -11.80
C ASP A 51 5.60 -2.81 -10.99
N PHE A 52 5.13 -3.18 -9.80
CA PHE A 52 5.75 -4.20 -8.95
C PHE A 52 4.78 -5.35 -8.71
N ASP A 53 4.98 -6.43 -9.46
CA ASP A 53 4.11 -7.62 -9.48
C ASP A 53 4.72 -8.84 -8.79
N ALA A 54 5.93 -8.73 -8.23
CA ALA A 54 6.51 -9.82 -7.46
C ALA A 54 5.77 -10.01 -6.12
N ILE A 55 5.68 -11.24 -5.64
CA ILE A 55 5.13 -11.54 -4.31
C ILE A 55 6.08 -11.00 -3.23
N LEU A 56 5.58 -10.20 -2.31
CA LEU A 56 6.30 -9.80 -1.10
C LEU A 56 5.82 -10.64 0.09
N ASP A 57 6.70 -11.45 0.67
CA ASP A 57 6.44 -12.21 1.90
C ASP A 57 7.54 -11.96 2.96
N GLY A 58 7.36 -12.52 4.16
CA GLY A 58 8.32 -12.36 5.26
C GLY A 58 7.97 -11.25 6.27
N ALA A 59 8.89 -11.00 7.20
CA ALA A 59 8.66 -10.11 8.34
C ALA A 59 9.31 -8.73 8.20
N GLY A 60 10.09 -8.51 7.15
CA GLY A 60 10.68 -7.21 6.83
C GLY A 60 9.68 -6.24 6.21
N GLY A 61 10.10 -4.98 6.13
CA GLY A 61 9.30 -3.87 5.61
C GLY A 61 9.63 -3.50 4.16
N VAL A 62 9.01 -2.43 3.71
CA VAL A 62 9.16 -1.88 2.37
C VAL A 62 9.30 -0.37 2.46
N SER A 63 10.30 0.19 1.78
CA SER A 63 10.56 1.63 1.67
C SER A 63 10.38 2.05 0.22
N LEU A 64 9.45 2.97 -0.03
CA LEU A 64 9.01 3.36 -1.36
C LEU A 64 9.37 4.82 -1.62
N ASP A 65 10.03 5.08 -2.75
CA ASP A 65 10.40 6.40 -3.22
C ASP A 65 9.99 6.50 -4.69
N ALA A 66 8.78 6.97 -4.97
CA ALA A 66 8.28 7.08 -6.33
C ALA A 66 8.68 8.41 -7.01
N GLY A 67 9.45 9.26 -6.34
CA GLY A 67 9.80 10.60 -6.81
C GLY A 67 8.55 11.43 -7.10
N SER A 68 8.39 11.87 -8.35
CA SER A 68 7.16 12.51 -8.85
C SER A 68 6.24 11.56 -9.63
N GLY A 69 6.59 10.26 -9.67
CA GLY A 69 5.88 9.22 -10.39
C GLY A 69 4.92 8.40 -9.52
N THR A 70 4.57 7.24 -10.04
CA THR A 70 3.66 6.26 -9.41
C THR A 70 4.33 4.89 -9.36
N LEU A 71 4.27 4.24 -8.20
CA LEU A 71 4.57 2.83 -8.04
C LEU A 71 3.26 2.07 -7.89
N VAL A 72 3.07 1.02 -8.66
CA VAL A 72 1.85 0.19 -8.64
C VAL A 72 2.17 -1.14 -7.96
N PHE A 73 1.44 -1.47 -6.90
CA PHE A 73 1.46 -2.83 -6.33
C PHE A 73 0.32 -3.64 -6.93
N GLY A 74 0.69 -4.66 -7.72
CA GLY A 74 -0.25 -5.46 -8.51
C GLY A 74 -0.44 -6.90 -8.02
N ASN A 75 0.28 -7.35 -6.98
CA ASN A 75 0.21 -8.74 -6.54
C ASN A 75 -0.73 -8.96 -5.34
N VAL A 76 -1.80 -9.74 -5.56
CA VAL A 76 -2.80 -10.11 -4.54
C VAL A 76 -2.28 -11.04 -3.46
N SER A 77 -1.13 -11.69 -3.68
CA SER A 77 -0.56 -12.70 -2.78
C SER A 77 0.51 -12.13 -1.85
N ASN A 78 0.65 -10.80 -1.78
CA ASN A 78 1.54 -10.16 -0.82
C ASN A 78 1.11 -10.55 0.60
N SER A 79 2.06 -10.92 1.44
CA SER A 79 1.80 -11.37 2.81
C SER A 79 2.85 -10.88 3.81
N TYR A 80 3.73 -9.96 3.39
CA TYR A 80 4.73 -9.36 4.27
C TYR A 80 4.09 -8.65 5.46
N SER A 81 4.77 -8.67 6.61
CA SER A 81 4.23 -8.15 7.88
C SER A 81 5.02 -6.99 8.48
N GLY A 82 6.11 -6.57 7.85
CA GLY A 82 6.83 -5.36 8.28
C GLY A 82 6.10 -4.06 7.90
N PRO A 83 6.71 -2.90 8.21
CA PRO A 83 6.13 -1.60 7.88
C PRO A 83 6.24 -1.29 6.39
N THR A 84 5.35 -0.43 5.90
CA THR A 84 5.42 0.18 4.55
C THR A 84 5.60 1.68 4.70
N ASP A 85 6.70 2.21 4.18
CA ASP A 85 7.02 3.64 4.23
C ASP A 85 6.99 4.23 2.83
N LEU A 86 6.03 5.11 2.55
CA LEU A 86 5.97 5.91 1.33
C LEU A 86 6.64 7.26 1.57
N LYS A 87 7.80 7.47 0.94
CA LYS A 87 8.67 8.64 1.14
C LYS A 87 8.41 9.76 0.14
N SER A 88 7.94 9.43 -1.06
CA SER A 88 7.67 10.39 -2.13
C SER A 88 6.73 9.78 -3.18
N GLY A 89 6.03 10.66 -3.92
CA GLY A 89 5.23 10.29 -5.09
C GLY A 89 3.97 9.50 -4.72
N THR A 90 3.50 8.68 -5.67
CA THR A 90 2.23 7.95 -5.54
C THR A 90 2.45 6.46 -5.38
N LEU A 91 1.77 5.82 -4.43
CA LEU A 91 1.58 4.37 -4.38
C LEU A 91 0.16 4.03 -4.80
N ALA A 92 -0.01 3.35 -5.93
CA ALA A 92 -1.28 2.86 -6.42
C ALA A 92 -1.46 1.37 -6.09
N LEU A 93 -2.57 1.03 -5.43
CA LEU A 93 -2.90 -0.33 -5.00
C LEU A 93 -3.92 -0.92 -5.96
N ALA A 94 -3.44 -1.42 -7.10
CA ALA A 94 -4.30 -1.88 -8.20
C ALA A 94 -5.12 -3.13 -7.88
N VAL A 95 -4.75 -3.87 -6.83
CA VAL A 95 -5.41 -5.11 -6.42
C VAL A 95 -5.66 -5.15 -4.92
N SER A 96 -6.66 -5.93 -4.50
CA SER A 96 -6.91 -6.13 -3.06
C SER A 96 -5.76 -6.89 -2.41
N HIS A 97 -5.50 -6.60 -1.13
CA HIS A 97 -4.40 -7.20 -0.36
C HIS A 97 -2.99 -6.86 -0.88
N ALA A 98 -2.84 -5.80 -1.69
CA ALA A 98 -1.56 -5.33 -2.19
C ALA A 98 -0.56 -4.96 -1.07
N LEU A 99 -1.05 -4.46 0.07
CA LEU A 99 -0.22 -4.16 1.25
C LEU A 99 0.08 -5.39 2.13
N GLY A 100 -0.39 -6.58 1.76
CA GLY A 100 -0.26 -7.79 2.58
C GLY A 100 -0.77 -7.61 4.01
N ASN A 101 0.10 -7.89 4.98
CA ASN A 101 -0.17 -7.76 6.41
C ASN A 101 0.62 -6.61 7.05
N THR A 102 0.82 -5.50 6.31
CA THR A 102 1.65 -4.37 6.75
C THR A 102 1.32 -3.93 8.19
N SER A 103 2.33 -3.94 9.07
CA SER A 103 2.15 -3.61 10.49
C SER A 103 1.98 -2.11 10.73
N ALA A 104 2.62 -1.29 9.91
CA ALA A 104 2.43 0.14 9.88
C ALA A 104 2.47 0.64 8.43
N LEU A 105 1.75 1.71 8.14
CA LEU A 105 1.78 2.42 6.87
C LEU A 105 2.10 3.89 7.17
N THR A 106 3.23 4.37 6.67
CA THR A 106 3.70 5.74 6.86
C THR A 106 3.68 6.50 5.54
N LEU A 107 3.05 7.67 5.52
CA LEU A 107 3.00 8.57 4.37
C LEU A 107 3.75 9.86 4.70
N ALA A 108 4.85 10.12 4.01
CA ALA A 108 5.57 11.39 4.11
C ALA A 108 4.82 12.55 3.43
N GLU A 109 5.26 13.78 3.63
CA GLU A 109 4.72 14.95 2.94
C GLU A 109 4.79 14.78 1.41
N ASN A 110 3.82 15.33 0.68
CA ASN A 110 3.71 15.24 -0.78
C ASN A 110 3.61 13.81 -1.34
N THR A 111 3.12 12.87 -0.53
CA THR A 111 2.82 11.51 -0.97
C THR A 111 1.34 11.29 -1.21
N VAL A 112 1.02 10.39 -2.14
CA VAL A 112 -0.35 9.98 -2.42
C VAL A 112 -0.46 8.46 -2.32
N LEU A 113 -1.38 7.97 -1.50
CA LEU A 113 -1.82 6.58 -1.54
C LEU A 113 -3.14 6.50 -2.30
N ASP A 114 -3.16 5.78 -3.42
CA ASP A 114 -4.36 5.54 -4.19
C ASP A 114 -4.84 4.08 -4.05
N VAL A 115 -6.01 3.90 -3.46
CA VAL A 115 -6.60 2.58 -3.20
C VAL A 115 -7.30 2.02 -4.45
N GLN A 116 -7.60 2.83 -5.47
CA GLN A 116 -8.07 2.37 -6.78
C GLN A 116 -9.26 1.37 -6.73
N GLY A 117 -10.20 1.53 -5.79
CA GLY A 117 -11.35 0.64 -5.67
C GLY A 117 -11.07 -0.71 -4.98
N SER A 118 -9.82 -0.95 -4.56
CA SER A 118 -9.40 -2.22 -3.94
C SER A 118 -9.68 -2.28 -2.44
N THR A 119 -9.53 -3.47 -1.83
CA THR A 119 -9.63 -3.65 -0.37
C THR A 119 -8.25 -3.85 0.25
N GLN A 120 -7.93 -3.01 1.24
CA GLN A 120 -6.64 -2.99 1.92
C GLN A 120 -6.81 -3.03 3.44
N SER A 121 -5.77 -3.52 4.10
CA SER A 121 -5.64 -3.51 5.55
C SER A 121 -4.24 -3.02 5.91
N ALA A 122 -4.17 -2.19 6.95
CA ALA A 122 -2.92 -1.76 7.56
C ALA A 122 -3.10 -1.77 9.08
N GLY A 123 -2.00 -2.01 9.80
CA GLY A 123 -1.98 -1.88 11.25
C GLY A 123 -2.17 -0.43 11.70
N THR A 124 -1.05 0.23 12.02
CA THR A 124 -1.04 1.66 12.34
C THR A 124 -0.91 2.49 11.07
N LEU A 125 -1.66 3.58 10.94
CA LEU A 125 -1.52 4.54 9.84
C LEU A 125 -0.98 5.87 10.37
N ASN A 126 0.16 6.31 9.84
CA ASN A 126 0.76 7.60 10.15
C ASN A 126 0.89 8.42 8.86
N THR A 127 0.24 9.57 8.78
CA THR A 127 0.30 10.43 7.60
C THR A 127 0.77 11.82 7.99
N ALA A 128 1.72 12.37 7.23
CA ALA A 128 2.18 13.74 7.43
C ALA A 128 1.22 14.75 6.78
N THR A 129 1.20 15.97 7.29
CA THR A 129 0.56 17.11 6.63
C THR A 129 1.04 17.22 5.18
N GLY A 130 0.13 17.48 4.24
CA GLY A 130 0.44 17.54 2.81
C GLY A 130 0.50 16.18 2.09
N SER A 131 0.35 15.07 2.81
CA SER A 131 0.05 13.76 2.19
C SER A 131 -1.44 13.60 1.90
N ARG A 132 -1.78 12.65 1.02
CA ARG A 132 -3.17 12.35 0.65
C ARG A 132 -3.42 10.84 0.55
N ILE A 133 -4.57 10.41 1.06
CA ILE A 133 -5.16 9.10 0.77
C ILE A 133 -6.37 9.31 -0.13
N ASN A 134 -6.37 8.68 -1.30
CA ASN A 134 -7.51 8.57 -2.20
C ASN A 134 -8.12 7.18 -2.06
N LEU A 135 -9.35 7.08 -1.54
CA LEU A 135 -10.03 5.80 -1.39
C LEU A 135 -10.49 5.23 -2.74
N GLY A 136 -10.75 6.07 -3.75
CA GLY A 136 -11.09 5.62 -5.10
C GLY A 136 -12.27 4.64 -5.20
N GLY A 137 -13.21 4.64 -4.26
CA GLY A 137 -14.31 3.67 -4.15
C GLY A 137 -13.97 2.37 -3.41
N GLY A 138 -12.72 2.23 -2.95
CA GLY A 138 -12.21 1.05 -2.26
C GLY A 138 -12.50 1.04 -0.76
N LYS A 139 -11.85 0.10 -0.08
CA LYS A 139 -11.96 -0.08 1.36
C LYS A 139 -10.56 -0.06 2.00
N LEU A 140 -10.37 0.81 2.97
CA LEU A 140 -9.18 0.82 3.83
C LEU A 140 -9.58 0.44 5.26
N THR A 141 -8.92 -0.58 5.82
CA THR A 141 -9.11 -1.00 7.21
C THR A 141 -7.86 -0.70 8.03
N LEU A 142 -8.02 0.00 9.14
CA LEU A 142 -6.98 0.24 10.14
C LEU A 142 -7.23 -0.68 11.33
N THR A 143 -6.23 -1.47 11.72
CA THR A 143 -6.37 -2.46 12.79
C THR A 143 -5.73 -2.04 14.11
N ALA A 144 -4.88 -1.01 14.10
CA ALA A 144 -4.15 -0.55 15.29
C ALA A 144 -4.10 0.98 15.44
N GLY A 145 -5.03 1.71 14.82
CA GLY A 145 -5.15 3.16 14.97
C GLY A 145 -4.08 3.97 14.21
N GLY A 146 -3.64 5.09 14.81
CA GLY A 146 -2.55 5.93 14.30
C GLY A 146 -2.86 7.43 14.29
N GLN A 147 -2.06 8.21 13.56
CA GLN A 147 -2.22 9.65 13.42
C GLN A 147 -2.35 10.05 11.95
N ILE A 148 -3.42 10.74 11.61
CA ILE A 148 -3.73 11.14 10.25
C ILE A 148 -3.71 12.68 10.17
N ASP A 149 -2.58 13.23 9.73
CA ASP A 149 -2.40 14.67 9.49
C ASP A 149 -2.58 15.05 8.01
N GLY A 150 -2.50 14.07 7.10
CA GLY A 150 -2.81 14.20 5.68
C GLY A 150 -4.31 14.14 5.37
N ALA A 151 -4.68 14.53 4.15
CA ALA A 151 -6.08 14.50 3.70
C ALA A 151 -6.53 13.08 3.34
N ILE A 152 -7.75 12.67 3.73
CA ILE A 152 -8.42 11.47 3.22
C ILE A 152 -9.57 11.89 2.32
N THR A 153 -9.67 11.29 1.14
CA THR A 153 -10.56 11.78 0.08
C THR A 153 -11.20 10.66 -0.73
N GLY A 154 -12.21 11.04 -1.51
CA GLY A 154 -12.91 10.14 -2.41
C GLY A 154 -14.04 9.37 -1.73
N VAL A 155 -14.68 8.50 -2.50
CA VAL A 155 -15.74 7.60 -2.05
C VAL A 155 -15.15 6.27 -1.59
N GLY A 156 -15.91 5.47 -0.83
CA GLY A 156 -15.49 4.12 -0.44
C GLY A 156 -15.87 3.79 1.00
N THR A 157 -15.03 3.00 1.67
CA THR A 157 -15.18 2.67 3.10
C THR A 157 -13.87 2.89 3.84
N LEU A 158 -13.92 3.61 4.95
CA LEU A 158 -12.84 3.67 5.94
C LEU A 158 -13.29 2.94 7.20
N ASN A 159 -12.54 1.92 7.62
CA ASN A 159 -12.90 1.04 8.72
C ASN A 159 -11.83 1.09 9.82
N PHE A 160 -12.19 1.59 10.99
CA PHE A 160 -11.39 1.56 12.20
C PHE A 160 -11.79 0.32 13.00
N SER A 161 -10.91 -0.67 13.07
CA SER A 161 -11.20 -1.96 13.71
C SER A 161 -10.48 -2.17 15.04
N GLY A 162 -9.46 -1.36 15.34
CA GLY A 162 -8.80 -1.38 16.64
C GLY A 162 -7.87 -0.18 16.84
N GLY A 163 -7.55 0.08 18.10
CA GLY A 163 -6.65 1.17 18.50
C GLY A 163 -7.31 2.56 18.46
N THR A 164 -6.53 3.57 18.78
CA THR A 164 -6.97 4.97 18.73
C THR A 164 -6.42 5.63 17.46
N THR A 165 -7.30 6.22 16.66
CA THR A 165 -6.91 7.06 15.53
C THR A 165 -7.17 8.53 15.85
N GLN A 166 -6.15 9.37 15.72
CA GLN A 166 -6.28 10.82 15.71
C GLN A 166 -6.41 11.33 14.28
N LEU A 167 -7.47 12.09 13.98
CA LEU A 167 -7.62 12.85 12.74
C LEU A 167 -7.44 14.33 13.05
N THR A 168 -6.40 14.93 12.48
CA THR A 168 -6.10 16.36 12.65
C THR A 168 -6.43 17.17 11.39
N SER A 169 -6.59 16.51 10.24
CA SER A 169 -6.93 17.13 8.96
C SER A 169 -8.44 17.27 8.74
N SER A 170 -8.84 18.21 7.88
CA SER A 170 -10.23 18.33 7.42
C SER A 170 -10.57 17.25 6.38
N GLY A 171 -11.76 16.70 6.48
CA GLY A 171 -12.27 15.64 5.60
C GLY A 171 -13.17 16.15 4.49
N ASN A 172 -13.08 17.41 4.06
CA ASN A 172 -14.07 18.03 3.15
C ASN A 172 -14.29 17.27 1.82
N GLU A 173 -13.29 16.51 1.36
CA GLU A 173 -13.36 15.69 0.14
C GLU A 173 -13.64 14.20 0.41
N LEU A 174 -13.89 13.83 1.67
CA LEU A 174 -14.22 12.47 2.08
C LEU A 174 -15.73 12.23 1.94
N MET A 175 -16.09 11.31 1.07
CA MET A 175 -17.47 10.86 0.83
C MET A 175 -17.59 9.34 1.04
N ALA A 176 -16.96 8.84 2.09
CA ALA A 176 -16.86 7.41 2.37
C ALA A 176 -17.79 6.98 3.52
N GLN A 177 -18.15 5.71 3.54
CA GLN A 177 -18.75 5.10 4.71
C GLN A 177 -17.67 4.93 5.79
N ILE A 178 -17.89 5.53 6.96
CA ILE A 178 -17.00 5.39 8.11
C ILE A 178 -17.56 4.32 9.04
N ARG A 179 -16.73 3.33 9.39
CA ARG A 179 -17.08 2.28 10.36
C ARG A 179 -16.08 2.31 11.50
N ILE A 180 -16.57 2.30 12.74
CA ILE A 180 -15.73 2.27 13.94
C ILE A 180 -16.19 1.08 14.79
N ALA A 181 -15.32 0.07 14.93
CA ALA A 181 -15.58 -1.09 15.77
C ALA A 181 -15.55 -0.71 17.26
N GLY A 182 -16.18 -1.50 18.13
CA GLY A 182 -16.17 -1.24 19.58
C GLY A 182 -14.79 -1.32 20.25
N SER A 183 -13.79 -1.86 19.56
CA SER A 183 -12.38 -1.91 19.97
C SER A 183 -11.55 -0.73 19.43
N ALA A 184 -12.17 0.21 18.73
CA ALA A 184 -11.52 1.36 18.12
C ALA A 184 -12.07 2.68 18.67
N ASP A 185 -11.18 3.64 18.85
CA ASP A 185 -11.52 5.02 19.17
C ASP A 185 -11.08 5.93 18.02
N VAL A 186 -11.90 6.92 17.68
CA VAL A 186 -11.52 7.97 16.72
C VAL A 186 -11.63 9.32 17.41
N GLU A 187 -10.49 9.99 17.53
CA GLU A 187 -10.35 11.33 18.08
C GLU A 187 -10.29 12.35 16.94
N LEU A 188 -11.25 13.27 16.93
CA LEU A 188 -11.33 14.34 15.94
C LEU A 188 -10.74 15.61 16.53
N LEU A 189 -9.66 16.10 15.93
CA LEU A 189 -9.01 17.37 16.28
C LEU A 189 -9.38 18.49 15.30
N ALA A 190 -10.07 18.17 14.19
CA ALA A 190 -10.74 19.14 13.33
C ALA A 190 -12.24 18.79 13.18
N GLY A 191 -13.10 19.83 13.16
CA GLY A 191 -14.56 19.66 13.20
C GLY A 191 -15.17 18.90 12.00
N ASP A 192 -14.51 18.98 10.84
CA ASP A 192 -14.97 18.36 9.59
C ASP A 192 -14.13 17.14 9.18
N SER A 193 -13.35 16.56 10.08
CA SER A 193 -12.40 15.46 9.81
C SER A 193 -13.03 14.23 9.15
N LEU A 194 -14.31 13.94 9.40
CA LEU A 194 -15.01 12.80 8.80
C LEU A 194 -15.72 13.11 7.47
N GLY A 195 -15.69 14.38 7.03
CA GLY A 195 -16.28 14.82 5.77
C GLY A 195 -17.79 14.65 5.68
N SER A 196 -18.27 14.40 4.46
CA SER A 196 -19.70 14.16 4.18
C SER A 196 -20.07 12.67 4.22
N GLY A 197 -19.18 11.84 4.77
CA GLY A 197 -19.35 10.40 4.88
C GLY A 197 -20.42 9.98 5.89
N ALA A 198 -21.15 8.89 5.60
CA ALA A 198 -22.06 8.30 6.57
C ALA A 198 -21.27 7.51 7.64
N VAL A 199 -21.44 7.85 8.91
CA VAL A 199 -20.84 7.12 10.04
C VAL A 199 -21.78 6.00 10.48
N CYS A 200 -21.30 4.76 10.42
CA CYS A 200 -22.03 3.57 10.86
C CYS A 200 -21.32 2.96 12.07
N SER A 201 -21.87 3.23 13.26
CA SER A 201 -21.47 2.75 14.60
C SER A 201 -20.06 3.14 15.09
N GLY A 202 -19.94 3.32 16.42
CA GLY A 202 -18.70 3.47 17.20
C GLY A 202 -18.64 4.72 18.09
N GLN A 203 -17.56 4.85 18.88
CA GLN A 203 -17.31 5.97 19.77
C GLN A 203 -16.47 7.03 19.04
N VAL A 204 -17.07 8.19 18.78
CA VAL A 204 -16.36 9.36 18.26
C VAL A 204 -16.07 10.29 19.43
N ILE A 205 -14.79 10.61 19.63
CA ILE A 205 -14.35 11.53 20.67
C ILE A 205 -14.05 12.86 19.99
N LEU A 206 -14.79 13.91 20.34
CA LEU A 206 -14.43 15.27 19.96
C LEU A 206 -13.41 15.78 20.99
N ALA A 207 -12.17 15.98 20.55
CA ALA A 207 -11.19 16.70 21.35
C ALA A 207 -11.47 18.20 21.20
N THR A 208 -11.98 18.83 22.26
CA THR A 208 -12.08 20.28 22.30
C THR A 208 -10.66 20.85 22.37
N VAL A 209 -10.17 21.42 21.26
CA VAL A 209 -8.98 22.27 21.30
C VAL A 209 -9.36 23.52 22.09
N LEU A 210 -8.94 23.61 23.35
CA LEU A 210 -8.94 24.87 24.08
C LEU A 210 -8.03 25.83 23.30
N GLN A 211 -8.64 26.81 22.62
CA GLN A 211 -7.93 27.97 22.10
C GLN A 211 -7.45 28.86 23.26
#